data_AF-A0A534NAI2-F1
#
_entry.id   AF-A0A534NAI2-F1
#
_cell.length_a   1.000
_cell.length_b   1.000
_cell.length_c   1.000
_cell.angle_alpha   90.00
_cell.angle_beta   90.00
_cell.angle_gamma   90.00
#
_symmetry.space_group_name_H-M   'P 1'
#
loop_
_entity.id
_entity.type
_entity.pdbx_description
1 polymer ?
#
loop_
_entity_poly.entity_id
_entity_poly.type
_entity_poly.pdbx_seq_one_letter_code
_entity_poly.pdbx_strand_id
1 'polypeptide(L)'
;MPQLKAKGKVTRGWVGMAIQEVTPEIAKSLGWEKPRGALVAGVIEGGPADRGGIKLGDIVTEYNGQEIKEANDFPIMVARTAVDKEIQMKVLRERKELPVTVTVGELKEPQTPGQKEKAG
;
A
#
# COMPACT_ATOMS: atom_id res chain seq x y z
N MET A 1 -31.96 11.97 26.21
CA MET A 1 -30.70 12.57 25.72
C MET A 1 -30.24 11.78 24.50
N PRO A 2 -30.32 12.32 23.27
CA PRO A 2 -30.00 11.56 22.06
C PRO A 2 -28.48 11.51 21.85
N GLN A 3 -27.92 10.29 21.82
CA GLN A 3 -26.53 10.01 21.45
C GLN A 3 -26.34 10.26 19.95
N LEU A 4 -25.82 11.43 19.61
CA LEU A 4 -25.17 11.65 18.32
C LEU A 4 -23.86 10.86 18.30
N LYS A 5 -23.97 9.58 17.96
CA LYS A 5 -22.83 8.77 17.51
C LYS A 5 -22.34 9.40 16.21
N ALA A 6 -21.35 10.29 16.32
CA ALA A 6 -20.58 10.75 15.18
C ALA A 6 -19.99 9.51 14.50
N LYS A 7 -20.65 9.02 13.46
CA LYS A 7 -20.16 7.96 12.59
C LYS A 7 -19.00 8.52 11.78
N GLY A 8 -17.87 8.75 12.43
CA GLY A 8 -16.60 8.97 11.77
C GLY A 8 -16.22 7.67 11.08
N LYS A 9 -16.63 7.47 9.83
CA LYS A 9 -16.07 6.44 8.98
C LYS A 9 -14.59 6.79 8.83
N VAL A 10 -13.71 5.95 9.36
CA VAL A 10 -12.28 6.10 9.11
C VAL A 10 -12.06 5.58 7.70
N THR A 11 -12.10 6.46 6.71
CA THR A 11 -11.79 6.10 5.35
C THR A 11 -10.28 5.85 5.27
N ARG A 12 -9.87 4.59 5.11
CA ARG A 12 -8.46 4.22 4.96
C ARG A 12 -8.06 4.22 3.51
N GLY A 13 -6.90 4.79 3.22
CA GLY A 13 -6.28 4.70 1.90
C GLY A 13 -5.96 3.25 1.53
N TRP A 14 -6.14 2.93 0.25
CA TRP A 14 -5.82 1.63 -0.31
C TRP A 14 -5.41 1.72 -1.77
N VAL A 15 -4.37 0.98 -2.12
CA VAL A 15 -3.81 0.96 -3.47
C VAL A 15 -4.08 -0.34 -4.22
N GLY A 16 -4.66 -1.35 -3.58
CA GLY A 16 -5.04 -2.60 -4.27
C GLY A 16 -3.86 -3.44 -4.75
N MET A 17 -2.83 -3.60 -3.91
CA MET A 17 -1.75 -4.54 -4.19
C MET A 17 -1.32 -5.29 -2.93
N ALA A 18 -0.87 -6.51 -3.12
CA ALA A 18 -0.22 -7.33 -2.10
C ALA A 18 1.27 -7.07 -2.13
N ILE A 19 1.84 -6.84 -0.96
CA ILE A 19 3.27 -6.62 -0.79
C ILE A 19 3.90 -7.75 0.01
N GLN A 20 5.20 -7.96 -0.20
CA GLN A 20 6.05 -8.85 0.56
C GLN A 20 7.36 -8.15 0.91
N GLU A 21 8.02 -8.67 1.94
CA GLU A 21 9.36 -8.22 2.33
C GLU A 21 10.39 -8.61 1.26
N VAL A 22 11.33 -7.69 1.01
CA VAL A 22 12.47 -7.95 0.11
C VAL A 22 13.60 -8.57 0.93
N THR A 23 13.69 -9.90 0.94
CA THR A 23 14.82 -10.58 1.58
C THR A 23 16.11 -10.40 0.76
N PRO A 24 17.30 -10.58 1.36
CA PRO A 24 18.58 -10.56 0.63
C PRO A 24 18.63 -11.53 -0.56
N GLU A 25 17.98 -12.68 -0.44
CA GLU A 25 17.90 -13.71 -1.48
C GLU A 25 17.05 -13.26 -2.67
N ILE A 26 15.90 -12.62 -2.38
CA ILE A 26 15.00 -12.03 -3.39
C ILE A 26 15.72 -10.87 -4.08
N ALA A 27 16.31 -9.95 -3.31
CA ALA A 27 17.04 -8.81 -3.85
C ALA A 27 18.14 -9.26 -4.82
N LYS A 28 18.96 -10.23 -4.40
CA LYS A 28 20.02 -10.80 -5.24
C LYS A 28 19.49 -11.45 -6.51
N SER A 29 18.38 -12.20 -6.43
CA SER A 29 17.74 -12.84 -7.58
C SER A 29 17.20 -11.84 -8.59
N LEU A 30 16.71 -10.69 -8.11
CA LEU A 30 16.23 -9.58 -8.95
C LEU A 30 17.36 -8.66 -9.44
N GLY A 31 18.61 -8.88 -8.98
CA GLY A 31 19.76 -8.05 -9.29
C GLY A 31 19.70 -6.68 -8.61
N TRP A 32 19.13 -6.64 -7.41
CA TRP A 32 19.05 -5.47 -6.56
C TRP A 32 20.06 -5.61 -5.41
N GLU A 33 20.97 -4.64 -5.28
CA GLU A 33 22.06 -4.71 -4.30
C GLU A 33 21.60 -4.41 -2.87
N LYS A 34 20.41 -3.80 -2.69
CA LYS A 34 19.91 -3.34 -1.40
C LYS A 34 18.63 -4.09 -1.03
N PRO A 35 18.60 -4.99 -0.04
CA PRO A 35 17.36 -5.65 0.38
C PRO A 35 16.47 -4.66 1.17
N ARG A 36 15.84 -3.73 0.45
CA ARG A 36 14.95 -2.70 1.00
C ARG A 36 13.78 -2.46 0.07
N GLY A 37 12.72 -1.91 0.65
CA GLY A 37 11.48 -1.60 -0.06
C GLY A 37 10.41 -2.66 0.12
N ALA A 38 9.37 -2.59 -0.71
CA ALA A 38 8.24 -3.51 -0.71
C ALA A 38 8.13 -4.22 -2.06
N LEU A 39 8.30 -5.54 -2.08
CA LEU A 39 8.08 -6.35 -3.28
C LEU A 39 6.58 -6.46 -3.55
N VAL A 40 6.15 -6.15 -4.76
CA VAL A 40 4.78 -6.35 -5.20
C VAL A 40 4.57 -7.82 -5.54
N ALA A 41 3.86 -8.51 -4.65
CA ALA A 41 3.52 -9.94 -4.78
C ALA A 41 2.17 -10.19 -5.46
N GLY A 42 1.40 -9.13 -5.72
CA GLY A 42 0.16 -9.21 -6.48
C GLY A 42 -0.45 -7.83 -6.67
N VAL A 43 -1.18 -7.66 -7.77
CA VAL A 43 -1.91 -6.42 -8.07
C VAL A 43 -3.36 -6.78 -8.34
N ILE A 44 -4.29 -6.02 -7.79
CA ILE A 44 -5.72 -6.20 -7.99
C ILE A 44 -6.09 -5.49 -9.30
N GLU A 45 -6.57 -6.28 -10.27
CA GLU A 45 -7.00 -5.80 -11.58
C GLU A 45 -8.09 -4.72 -11.45
N GLY A 46 -7.95 -3.62 -12.19
CA GLY A 46 -8.83 -2.45 -12.10
C GLY A 46 -8.67 -1.64 -10.80
N GLY A 47 -7.79 -2.08 -9.89
CA GLY A 47 -7.44 -1.39 -8.66
C GLY A 47 -6.51 -0.19 -8.91
N PRO A 48 -6.25 0.64 -7.89
CA PRO A 48 -5.49 1.86 -8.09
C PRO A 48 -4.01 1.63 -8.48
N ALA A 49 -3.36 0.60 -7.94
CA ALA A 49 -2.00 0.20 -8.32
C ALA A 49 -1.93 -0.26 -9.79
N ASP A 50 -2.91 -1.03 -10.26
CA ASP A 50 -3.02 -1.47 -11.65
C ASP A 50 -3.18 -0.26 -12.60
N ARG A 51 -4.08 0.67 -12.26
CA ARG A 51 -4.26 1.93 -12.99
C ARG A 51 -3.01 2.82 -13.00
N GLY A 52 -2.21 2.76 -11.93
CA GLY A 52 -0.91 3.42 -11.82
C GLY A 52 0.22 2.71 -12.56
N GLY A 53 -0.07 1.58 -13.22
CA GLY A 53 0.90 0.82 -14.00
C GLY A 53 1.87 -0.03 -13.16
N ILE A 54 1.56 -0.27 -11.88
CA ILE A 54 2.30 -1.20 -11.02
C ILE A 54 2.03 -2.63 -11.49
N LYS A 55 3.08 -3.47 -11.46
CA LYS A 55 3.01 -4.88 -11.87
C LYS A 55 3.58 -5.79 -10.80
N LEU A 56 3.19 -7.06 -10.89
CA LEU A 56 3.80 -8.14 -10.13
C LEU A 56 5.32 -8.16 -10.36
N GLY A 57 6.08 -8.27 -9.27
CA GLY A 57 7.54 -8.30 -9.30
C GLY A 57 8.22 -6.93 -9.24
N ASP A 58 7.45 -5.84 -9.23
CA ASP A 58 8.00 -4.51 -8.96
C ASP A 58 8.45 -4.41 -7.50
N ILE A 59 9.57 -3.71 -7.24
CA ILE A 59 9.96 -3.35 -5.87
C ILE A 59 9.72 -1.86 -5.67
N VAL A 60 8.83 -1.51 -4.75
CA VAL A 60 8.63 -0.11 -4.36
C VAL A 60 9.79 0.33 -3.46
N THR A 61 10.59 1.30 -3.92
CA THR A 61 11.76 1.81 -3.21
C THR A 61 11.51 3.17 -2.54
N GLU A 62 10.53 3.93 -3.03
CA GLU A 62 10.20 5.27 -2.55
C GLU A 62 8.69 5.54 -2.62
N TYR A 63 8.18 6.26 -1.63
CA TYR A 63 6.79 6.69 -1.49
C TYR A 63 6.74 8.18 -1.16
N ASN A 64 6.21 8.99 -2.06
CA ASN A 64 6.05 10.45 -1.91
C ASN A 64 7.36 11.16 -1.48
N GLY A 65 8.49 10.75 -2.05
CA GLY A 65 9.83 11.24 -1.69
C GLY A 65 10.43 10.63 -0.42
N GLN A 66 9.72 9.72 0.26
CA GLN A 66 10.22 8.98 1.43
C GLN A 66 10.73 7.59 1.01
N GLU A 67 11.96 7.27 1.36
CA GLU A 67 12.52 5.94 1.08
C GLU A 67 11.82 4.87 1.91
N ILE A 68 11.40 3.79 1.26
CA ILE A 68 10.84 2.62 1.95
C ILE A 68 12.00 1.72 2.35
N LYS A 69 12.22 1.61 3.65
CA LYS A 69 13.23 0.72 4.22
C LYS A 69 12.64 -0.66 4.43
N GLU A 70 11.49 -0.72 5.09
CA GLU A 70 10.79 -1.96 5.41
C GLU A 70 9.49 -2.07 4.63
N ALA A 71 9.16 -3.28 4.15
CA ALA A 71 7.91 -3.51 3.46
C ALA A 71 6.68 -3.18 4.32
N ASN A 72 6.79 -3.32 5.64
CA ASN A 72 5.72 -3.01 6.60
C ASN A 72 5.41 -1.51 6.70
N ASP A 73 6.35 -0.63 6.32
CA ASP A 73 6.11 0.81 6.32
C ASP A 73 5.11 1.21 5.23
N PHE A 74 5.15 0.51 4.09
CA PHE A 74 4.33 0.82 2.93
C PHE A 74 2.81 0.84 3.23
N PRO A 75 2.18 -0.21 3.80
CA PRO A 75 0.75 -0.21 4.09
C PRO A 75 0.39 0.85 5.14
N ILE A 76 1.30 1.19 6.05
CA ILE A 76 1.11 2.27 7.04
C ILE A 76 1.08 3.62 6.34
N MET A 77 1.99 3.88 5.41
CA MET A 77 2.04 5.12 4.61
C MET A 77 0.79 5.28 3.73
N VAL A 78 0.35 4.19 3.08
CA VAL A 78 -0.88 4.19 2.29
C VAL A 78 -2.10 4.46 3.16
N ALA A 79 -2.22 3.79 4.31
CA ALA A 79 -3.37 3.95 5.21
C ALA A 79 -3.46 5.38 5.80
N ARG A 80 -2.33 6.08 5.94
CA ARG A 80 -2.25 7.48 6.39
C ARG A 80 -2.54 8.49 5.28
N THR A 81 -2.55 8.05 4.03
CA THR A 81 -2.78 8.92 2.87
C THR A 81 -4.28 9.05 2.61
N ALA A 82 -4.72 10.27 2.33
CA ALA A 82 -6.11 10.53 1.97
C ALA A 82 -6.50 9.78 0.70
N VAL A 83 -7.75 9.32 0.65
CA VAL A 83 -8.33 8.76 -0.58
C VAL A 83 -8.41 9.84 -1.66
N ASP A 84 -8.41 9.39 -2.92
CA ASP A 84 -8.37 10.21 -4.13
C ASP A 84 -7.13 11.11 -4.26
N LYS A 85 -6.13 10.91 -3.38
CA LYS A 85 -4.86 11.61 -3.48
C LYS A 85 -3.91 10.86 -4.40
N GLU A 86 -3.31 11.59 -5.33
CA GLU A 86 -2.20 11.08 -6.14
C GLU A 86 -0.90 11.06 -5.34
N ILE A 87 -0.22 9.92 -5.40
CA ILE A 87 1.08 9.70 -4.77
C ILE A 87 2.11 9.35 -5.84
N GLN A 88 3.28 9.97 -5.77
CA GLN A 88 4.41 9.57 -6.58
C GLN A 88 5.18 8.49 -5.85
N MET A 89 5.51 7.41 -6.56
CA MET A 89 6.28 6.30 -6.05
C MET A 89 7.41 5.99 -7.02
N LYS A 90 8.50 5.41 -6.53
CA LYS A 90 9.51 4.80 -7.40
C LYS A 90 9.45 3.30 -7.26
N VAL A 91 9.38 2.63 -8.41
CA VAL A 91 9.42 1.18 -8.49
C VAL A 91 10.65 0.74 -9.25
N LEU A 92 11.26 -0.35 -8.82
CA LEU A 92 12.29 -1.04 -9.56
C LEU A 92 11.65 -2.14 -10.39
N ARG A 93 11.79 -2.05 -11.71
CA ARG A 93 11.36 -3.07 -12.68
C ARG A 93 12.52 -3.37 -13.60
N GLU A 94 12.85 -4.66 -13.76
CA GLU A 94 13.95 -5.08 -14.64
C GLU A 94 15.28 -4.34 -14.36
N ARG A 95 15.59 -4.11 -13.08
CA ARG A 95 16.78 -3.36 -12.60
C ARG A 95 16.81 -1.88 -12.98
N LYS A 96 15.68 -1.31 -13.39
CA LYS A 96 15.53 0.13 -13.66
C LYS A 96 14.54 0.75 -12.70
N GLU A 97 14.89 1.91 -12.16
CA GLU A 97 13.99 2.71 -11.35
C GLU A 97 13.04 3.49 -12.26
N LEU A 98 11.75 3.28 -12.08
CA LEU A 98 10.67 3.92 -12.83
C LEU A 98 9.82 4.74 -11.86
N PRO A 99 9.61 6.04 -12.11
CA PRO A 99 8.62 6.80 -11.38
C PRO A 99 7.22 6.35 -11.82
N VAL A 100 6.35 6.06 -10.87
CA VAL A 100 4.95 5.70 -11.09
C VAL A 100 4.07 6.59 -10.22
N THR A 101 2.94 7.03 -10.76
CA THR A 101 1.96 7.80 -10.00
C THR A 101 0.74 6.93 -9.78
N VAL A 102 0.35 6.77 -8.51
CA VAL A 102 -0.80 5.95 -8.12
C VAL A 102 -1.79 6.86 -7.42
N THR A 103 -3.07 6.76 -7.76
CA THR A 103 -4.12 7.42 -6.99
C THR A 103 -4.55 6.52 -5.85
N VAL A 104 -4.52 6.98 -4.61
CA VAL A 104 -4.98 6.17 -3.48
C VAL A 104 -6.50 6.03 -3.55
N GLY A 105 -7.00 4.80 -3.60
CA GLY A 105 -8.44 4.51 -3.53
C GLY A 105 -8.94 4.38 -2.10
N GLU A 106 -10.26 4.29 -1.96
CA GLU A 106 -10.91 3.99 -0.68
C GLU A 106 -10.96 2.48 -0.43
N LEU A 107 -10.36 2.02 0.67
CA LEU A 107 -10.73 0.72 1.22
C LEU A 107 -12.09 0.87 1.86
N LYS A 108 -13.13 0.39 1.18
CA LYS A 108 -14.42 0.19 1.84
C LYS A 108 -14.23 -0.90 2.89
N GLU A 109 -13.94 -0.51 4.13
CA GLU A 109 -14.04 -1.45 5.24
C GLU A 109 -15.45 -2.03 5.19
N PRO A 110 -15.62 -3.37 5.07
CA PRO A 110 -16.93 -3.96 5.19
C PRO A 110 -17.49 -3.46 6.52
N GLN A 111 -18.66 -2.84 6.46
CA GLN A 111 -19.35 -2.34 7.63
C GLN A 111 -19.61 -3.53 8.55
N THR A 112 -18.72 -3.84 9.49
CA THR A 112 -19.07 -4.72 10.59
C THR A 112 -19.88 -3.85 11.55
N PRO A 113 -21.21 -4.04 11.68
CA PRO A 113 -21.94 -3.40 12.76
C PRO A 113 -21.39 -4.04 14.04
N GLY A 114 -20.83 -3.23 14.94
CA GLY A 114 -20.14 -3.77 16.10
C GLY A 114 -21.01 -4.67 17.00
N GLN A 115 -20.37 -5.65 17.62
CA GLN A 115 -20.68 -6.10 18.98
C GLN A 115 -19.31 -6.25 19.67
N LYS A 116 -18.88 -5.33 20.53
CA LYS A 116 -19.32 -5.09 21.92
C LYS A 116 -19.28 -6.35 22.79
N GLU A 117 -18.21 -6.41 23.57
CA GLU A 117 -18.18 -6.59 25.03
C GLU A 117 -18.40 -7.99 25.64
N LYS A 118 -17.53 -8.23 26.62
CA LYS A 118 -17.45 -9.34 27.57
C LYS A 118 -18.63 -9.36 28.54
N ALA A 119 -18.77 -10.52 29.20
CA ALA A 119 -19.35 -10.80 30.52
C ALA A 119 -20.87 -11.01 30.60
N GLY A 120 -21.23 -12.29 30.77
CA GLY A 120 -22.36 -12.77 31.55
C GLY A 120 -21.84 -13.72 32.61
#